data_AF-A0A2G6H9L3-F1
#
_entry.id   AF-A0A2G6H9L3-F1
#
_cell.length_a   1.000
_cell.length_b   1.000
_cell.length_c   1.000
_cell.angle_alpha   90.00
_cell.angle_beta   90.00
_cell.angle_gamma   90.00
#
_symmetry.space_group_name_H-M   'P 1'
#
loop_
_entity.id
_entity.type
_entity.pdbx_description
1 polymer ?
#
loop_
_entity_poly.entity_id
_entity_poly.type
_entity_poly.pdbx_seq_one_letter_code
_entity_poly.pdbx_strand_id
1 'polypeptide(L)'
;AKEAENKDKKDEEISQESKDALETLKQSLTKKNEEKREKISNFGREAKLIKQLIDLALLSNNMLKGESLDKFVKRSIDLIES
;
A
#
# COMPACT_ATOMS: atom_id res chain seq x y z
N ALA A 1 46.74 13.65 -3.69
CA ALA A 1 46.90 13.33 -2.24
C ALA A 1 45.55 13.18 -1.51
N LYS A 2 44.52 12.59 -2.14
CA LYS A 2 43.22 12.29 -1.49
C LYS A 2 43.00 10.79 -1.25
N GLU A 3 44.03 9.97 -1.46
CA GLU A 3 43.95 8.51 -1.41
C GLU A 3 44.46 7.93 -0.07
N ALA A 4 44.87 8.77 0.88
CA ALA A 4 45.49 8.35 2.13
C ALA A 4 44.58 8.47 3.37
N GLU A 5 43.38 9.04 3.27
CA GLU A 5 42.51 9.31 4.43
C GLU A 5 41.44 8.25 4.70
N ASN A 6 41.37 7.19 3.88
CA ASN A 6 40.32 6.16 3.98
C ASN A 6 40.85 4.76 4.31
N LYS A 7 42.11 4.65 4.77
CA LYS A 7 42.72 3.36 5.15
C LYS A 7 42.65 3.03 6.66
N ASP A 8 42.22 3.99 7.49
CA ASP A 8 42.26 3.86 8.96
C ASP A 8 40.88 3.82 9.65
N LYS A 9 39.78 3.78 8.88
CA LYS A 9 38.45 3.53 9.46
C LYS A 9 38.16 2.04 9.34
N LYS A 10 38.08 1.37 10.50
CA LYS A 10 37.82 -0.07 10.65
C LYS A 10 36.76 -0.52 9.65
N ASP A 11 37.05 -1.59 8.89
CA ASP A 11 36.08 -2.30 8.04
C ASP A 11 34.76 -2.61 8.76
N GLU A 12 34.79 -2.73 10.09
CA GLU A 12 33.60 -2.89 10.94
C GLU A 12 32.67 -1.66 10.93
N GLU A 13 33.19 -0.43 10.96
CA GLU A 13 32.39 0.81 10.94
C GLU A 13 31.72 1.03 9.57
N ILE A 14 32.45 0.77 8.48
CA ILE A 14 31.94 0.87 7.10
C ILE A 14 30.83 -0.16 6.84
N SER A 15 30.98 -1.36 7.41
CA SER A 15 29.96 -2.43 7.35
C SER A 15 28.69 -2.06 8.12
N GLN A 16 28.84 -1.37 9.24
CA GLN A 16 27.73 -1.00 10.13
C GLN A 16 26.93 0.19 9.56
N GLU A 17 27.58 1.24 9.10
CA GLU A 17 26.94 2.36 8.39
C GLU A 17 26.19 1.88 7.13
N SER A 18 26.77 0.94 6.39
CA SER A 18 26.13 0.34 5.21
C SER A 18 24.90 -0.50 5.56
N LYS A 19 24.91 -1.20 6.70
CA LYS A 19 23.76 -1.96 7.20
C LYS A 19 22.65 -1.04 7.69
N ASP A 20 22.99 0.00 8.45
CA ASP A 20 22.03 0.98 8.96
C ASP A 20 21.38 1.76 7.81
N ALA A 21 22.13 2.11 6.77
CA ALA A 21 21.61 2.73 5.55
C ALA A 21 20.65 1.79 4.79
N LEU A 22 20.99 0.50 4.67
CA LEU A 22 20.13 -0.51 4.05
C LEU A 22 18.83 -0.73 4.84
N GLU A 23 18.91 -0.77 6.17
CA GLU A 23 17.75 -0.91 7.03
C GLU A 23 16.84 0.31 6.95
N THR A 24 17.40 1.51 6.99
CA THR A 24 16.67 2.77 6.81
C THR A 24 15.98 2.82 5.44
N LEU A 25 16.67 2.37 4.38
CA LEU A 25 16.09 2.31 3.03
C LEU A 25 14.93 1.31 2.96
N LYS A 26 15.07 0.12 3.56
CA LYS A 26 13.99 -0.87 3.64
C LYS A 26 12.80 -0.35 4.41
N GLN A 27 13.02 0.28 5.57
CA GLN A 27 11.94 0.90 6.36
C GLN A 27 11.23 2.00 5.56
N SER A 28 11.98 2.85 4.86
CA SER A 28 11.41 3.88 3.99
C SER A 28 10.58 3.28 2.85
N LEU A 29 11.04 2.17 2.26
CA LEU A 29 10.34 1.45 1.20
C LEU A 29 9.04 0.81 1.72
N THR A 30 9.07 0.19 2.89
CA THR A 30 7.87 -0.35 3.55
C THR A 30 6.87 0.75 3.82
N LYS A 31 7.31 1.86 4.43
CA LYS A 31 6.46 3.02 4.73
C LYS A 31 5.81 3.60 3.47
N LYS A 32 6.58 3.79 2.39
CA LYS A 32 6.03 4.28 1.10
C LYS A 32 5.01 3.33 0.49
N ASN A 33 5.20 2.02 0.64
CA ASN A 33 4.23 1.03 0.16
C ASN A 33 2.95 1.04 0.99
N GLU A 34 3.05 1.20 2.30
CA GLU A 34 1.89 1.37 3.19
C GLU A 34 1.12 2.65 2.83
N GLU A 35 1.81 3.79 2.73
CA GLU A 35 1.20 5.07 2.32
C GLU A 35 0.49 4.95 0.96
N LYS A 36 1.10 4.24 0.00
CA LYS A 36 0.47 3.95 -1.30
C LYS A 36 -0.80 3.10 -1.14
N ARG A 37 -0.74 2.04 -0.34
CA ARG A 37 -1.89 1.15 -0.09
C ARG A 37 -3.03 1.91 0.59
N GLU A 38 -2.73 2.75 1.57
CA GLU A 38 -3.72 3.57 2.26
C GLU A 38 -4.38 4.56 1.32
N LYS A 39 -3.61 5.30 0.52
CA LYS A 39 -4.16 6.23 -0.48
C LYS A 39 -5.11 5.55 -1.45
N ILE A 40 -4.73 4.39 -2.00
CA ILE A 40 -5.57 3.62 -2.92
C ILE A 40 -6.81 3.09 -2.20
N SER A 41 -6.67 2.61 -0.96
CA SER A 41 -7.80 2.07 -0.18
C SER A 41 -8.80 3.17 0.16
N ASN A 42 -8.34 4.33 0.61
CA ASN A 42 -9.19 5.46 0.95
C ASN A 42 -9.91 5.99 -0.30
N PHE A 43 -9.19 6.16 -1.41
CA PHE A 43 -9.80 6.54 -2.68
C PHE A 43 -10.88 5.54 -3.13
N GLY A 44 -10.60 4.23 -3.03
CA GLY A 44 -11.57 3.18 -3.37
C GLY A 44 -12.78 3.12 -2.42
N ARG A 45 -12.65 3.57 -1.17
CA ARG A 45 -13.76 3.67 -0.21
C ARG A 45 -14.64 4.89 -0.46
N GLU A 46 -14.04 6.03 -0.80
CA GLU A 46 -14.75 7.27 -1.06
C GLU A 46 -15.46 7.24 -2.42
N ALA A 47 -14.91 6.54 -3.40
CA ALA A 47 -15.50 6.39 -4.72
C ALA A 47 -16.58 5.29 -4.76
N LYS A 48 -17.82 5.65 -4.42
CA LYS A 48 -18.99 4.74 -4.44
C LYS A 48 -19.09 3.91 -5.75
N LEU A 49 -18.82 4.51 -6.90
CA LEU A 49 -18.83 3.85 -8.22
C LEU A 49 -17.70 2.81 -8.40
N ILE A 50 -16.49 3.09 -7.91
CA ILE A 50 -15.37 2.15 -8.01
C ILE A 50 -15.64 0.93 -7.13
N LYS A 51 -16.12 1.16 -5.90
CA LYS A 51 -16.53 0.08 -5.01
C LYS A 51 -17.65 -0.77 -5.64
N GLN A 52 -18.56 -0.14 -6.36
CA GLN A 52 -19.63 -0.81 -7.09
C GLN A 52 -19.11 -1.73 -8.20
N LEU A 53 -18.14 -1.25 -8.99
CA LEU A 53 -17.50 -2.04 -10.04
C LEU A 53 -16.78 -3.27 -9.46
N ILE A 54 -16.07 -3.11 -8.35
CA ILE A 54 -15.37 -4.21 -7.67
C ILE A 54 -16.38 -5.26 -7.17
N ASP A 55 -17.46 -4.81 -6.52
CA ASP A 55 -18.48 -5.73 -6.02
C ASP A 55 -19.20 -6.46 -7.17
N LEU A 56 -19.38 -5.82 -8.33
CA LEU A 56 -19.90 -6.49 -9.54
C LEU A 56 -18.96 -7.59 -10.03
N ALA A 57 -17.65 -7.35 -10.05
CA ALA A 57 -16.65 -8.37 -10.40
C ALA A 57 -16.62 -9.54 -9.40
N LEU A 58 -16.82 -9.26 -8.10
CA LEU A 58 -16.95 -10.32 -7.10
C LEU A 58 -18.26 -11.09 -7.25
N LEU A 59 -19.36 -10.40 -7.58
CA LEU A 59 -20.67 -11.01 -7.80
C LEU A 59 -20.66 -11.94 -9.01
N SER A 60 -20.05 -11.51 -10.14
CA SER A 60 -19.95 -12.32 -11.36
C SER A 60 -19.15 -13.61 -11.18
N ASN A 61 -18.27 -13.65 -10.16
CA ASN A 61 -17.49 -14.83 -9.79
C ASN A 61 -18.12 -15.62 -8.62
N ASN A 62 -19.38 -15.34 -8.26
CA ASN A 62 -20.07 -15.94 -7.11
C ASN A 62 -19.32 -15.77 -5.76
N MET A 63 -18.49 -14.73 -5.64
CA MET A 63 -17.66 -14.44 -4.45
C MET A 63 -18.31 -13.42 -3.52
N LEU A 64 -19.34 -12.69 -3.97
CA LEU A 64 -20.05 -11.71 -3.15
C LEU A 64 -21.30 -12.34 -2.50
N LYS A 65 -21.28 -12.53 -1.18
CA LYS A 65 -22.37 -13.20 -0.43
C LYS A 65 -22.57 -12.57 0.96
N GLY A 66 -23.68 -12.88 1.60
CA GLY A 66 -23.99 -12.48 2.97
C GLY A 66 -24.06 -10.96 3.14
N GLU A 67 -23.49 -10.45 4.23
CA GLU A 67 -23.50 -9.03 4.58
C GLU A 67 -22.90 -8.13 3.47
N SER A 68 -21.86 -8.61 2.78
CA SER A 68 -21.23 -7.86 1.68
C SER A 68 -22.16 -7.72 0.47
N LEU A 69 -23.00 -8.72 0.21
CA LEU A 69 -24.01 -8.65 -0.85
C LEU A 69 -25.13 -7.67 -0.49
N ASP A 70 -25.61 -7.70 0.76
CA ASP A 70 -26.62 -6.74 1.25
C ASP A 70 -26.11 -5.29 1.15
N LYS A 71 -24.88 -5.03 1.58
CA LYS A 71 -24.24 -3.70 1.46
C LYS A 71 -24.09 -3.25 0.01
N PHE A 72 -23.75 -4.16 -0.90
CA PHE A 72 -23.70 -3.86 -2.33
C PHE A 72 -25.07 -3.44 -2.85
N VAL A 73 -26.12 -4.22 -2.60
CA VAL A 73 -27.47 -3.93 -3.08
C VAL A 73 -27.97 -2.58 -2.54
N LYS A 74 -27.81 -2.31 -1.24
CA LYS A 74 -28.19 -1.02 -0.65
C LYS A 74 -27.50 0.17 -1.33
N ARG A 75 -26.20 0.05 -1.58
CA ARG A 75 -25.45 1.10 -2.29
C ARG A 75 -25.84 1.22 -3.76
N SER A 76 -26.22 0.12 -4.42
CA SER A 76 -26.78 0.15 -5.79
C SER A 76 -28.03 1.02 -5.85
N ILE A 77 -28.95 0.83 -4.89
CA ILE A 77 -30.21 1.57 -4.83
C ILE A 77 -29.93 3.06 -4.57
N ASP A 78 -29.12 3.36 -3.55
CA ASP A 78 -28.69 4.74 -3.23
C ASP A 78 -28.11 5.47 -4.45
N LEU A 79 -27.30 4.80 -5.27
CA LEU A 79 -26.71 5.38 -6.49
C LEU A 79 -27.68 5.59 -7.66
N ILE A 80 -28.80 4.87 -7.70
CA ILE A 80 -29.82 5.00 -8.76
C ILE A 80 -30.85 6.08 -8.38
N GLU A 81 -31.12 6.24 -7.08
CA GLU A 81 -32.07 7.20 -6.53
C GLU A 81 -31.48 8.60 -6.29
N SER A 82 -30.15 8.76 -6.42
CA SER A 82 -29.45 10.05 -6.28
C SER A 82 -29.33 10.83 -7.58
#